data_AF-A0A8J8Y6L0-F1
#
_entry.id   AF-A0A8J8Y6L0-F1
#
_cell.length_a   1.000
_cell.length_b   1.000
_cell.length_c   1.000
_cell.angle_alpha   90.00
_cell.angle_beta   90.00
_cell.angle_gamma   90.00
#
_symmetry.space_group_name_H-M   'P 1'
#
loop_
_entity.id
_entity.type
_entity.pdbx_description
1 polymer ?
#
loop_
_entity_poly.entity_id
_entity_poly.type
_entity_poly.pdbx_seq_one_letter_code
_entity_poly.pdbx_strand_id
1 'polypeptide(L)'
;MFKNTFQSGFLSILYSIGSKPLQIWDKKVRNGHIKRITDNDIQSLVLEIEGTNVSTTYITCPADPKKTLGIKLPFLVMIIKNLKKYFTFEVQVLDDKNVRRRFRASNYQSTTRVKPFICTMPMRLDDGWNQIQFNLLDFTRRAYGTNYIETLRVQIHANCRIRRVYFSDRLYSEDELPAEFKLYLPVQNKAKVSQSSPGEGPPVSEGSCVPGKGSGLRIQLQSLSGLTLWSAFVSQDLSLLPASALNQELSCEIFFYCCLPSPR
;
A
#
# COMPACT_ATOMS: atom_id res chain seq x y z
N MET A 1 -23.41 -1.79 0.42
CA MET A 1 -23.41 -3.15 -0.15
C MET A 1 -23.12 -4.18 0.93
N PHE A 2 -22.08 -3.96 1.73
CA PHE A 2 -21.63 -4.87 2.79
C PHE A 2 -22.06 -4.42 4.20
N LYS A 3 -22.94 -3.42 4.34
CA LYS A 3 -23.34 -2.87 5.66
C LYS A 3 -23.98 -3.91 6.58
N ASN A 4 -24.69 -4.88 6.02
CA ASN A 4 -25.41 -5.92 6.77
C ASN A 4 -24.72 -7.30 6.71
N THR A 5 -23.56 -7.39 6.05
CA THR A 5 -22.80 -8.64 6.00
C THR A 5 -21.87 -8.72 7.20
N PHE A 6 -21.61 -9.93 7.69
CA PHE A 6 -20.61 -10.15 8.73
C PHE A 6 -19.23 -9.70 8.23
N GLN A 7 -18.58 -8.79 8.96
CA GLN A 7 -17.25 -8.25 8.62
C GLN A 7 -16.29 -8.57 9.77
N SER A 8 -15.70 -9.78 9.75
CA SER A 8 -14.68 -10.19 10.72
C SER A 8 -13.58 -10.96 10.02
N GLY A 9 -12.34 -10.81 10.50
CA GLY A 9 -11.15 -11.40 9.89
C GLY A 9 -10.86 -10.79 8.52
N PHE A 10 -11.34 -11.43 7.45
CA PHE A 10 -11.04 -11.07 6.06
C PHE A 10 -12.30 -10.84 5.23
N LEU A 11 -12.31 -9.78 4.43
CA LEU A 11 -13.37 -9.52 3.45
C LEU A 11 -12.77 -9.26 2.07
N SER A 12 -12.85 -10.24 1.18
CA SER A 12 -12.37 -10.11 -0.20
C SER A 12 -13.37 -9.36 -1.07
N ILE A 13 -12.92 -8.34 -1.81
CA ILE A 13 -13.73 -7.59 -2.78
C ILE A 13 -13.34 -7.90 -4.23
N LEU A 14 -12.16 -8.49 -4.47
CA LEU A 14 -11.73 -8.93 -5.79
C LEU A 14 -10.85 -10.17 -5.64
N TYR A 15 -11.20 -11.22 -6.39
CA TYR A 15 -10.38 -12.41 -6.53
C TYR A 15 -10.35 -12.90 -7.97
N SER A 16 -9.16 -12.91 -8.57
CA SER A 16 -8.96 -13.16 -10.01
C SER A 16 -9.27 -14.58 -10.48
N ILE A 17 -9.25 -15.60 -9.61
CA ILE A 17 -9.59 -17.00 -9.98
C ILE A 17 -11.11 -17.21 -10.08
N GLY A 18 -11.90 -16.35 -9.43
CA GLY A 18 -13.36 -16.49 -9.45
C GLY A 18 -13.95 -16.52 -10.86
N SER A 19 -15.13 -17.12 -11.00
CA SER A 19 -15.86 -17.18 -12.29
C SER A 19 -16.17 -15.80 -12.85
N LYS A 20 -16.56 -14.85 -11.99
CA LYS A 20 -16.86 -13.45 -12.33
C LYS A 20 -16.14 -12.47 -11.37
N PRO A 21 -14.82 -12.23 -11.55
CA PRO A 21 -14.02 -11.44 -10.61
C PRO A 21 -14.45 -9.97 -10.52
N LEU A 22 -15.09 -9.45 -11.56
CA LEU A 22 -15.56 -8.06 -11.66
C LEU A 22 -17.07 -7.90 -11.45
N GLN A 23 -17.75 -8.88 -10.84
CA GLN A 23 -19.22 -8.84 -10.67
C GLN A 23 -19.72 -7.56 -9.97
N ILE A 24 -18.97 -7.05 -8.99
CA ILE A 24 -19.33 -5.88 -8.20
C ILE A 24 -18.61 -4.61 -8.64
N TRP A 25 -17.81 -4.71 -9.71
CA TRP A 25 -16.91 -3.66 -10.21
C TRP A 25 -17.44 -3.09 -11.53
N ASP A 26 -17.44 -1.77 -11.65
CA ASP A 26 -17.60 -1.09 -12.94
C ASP A 26 -16.23 -0.96 -13.62
N LYS A 27 -16.24 -1.06 -14.95
CA LYS A 27 -15.04 -1.03 -15.78
C LYS A 27 -15.10 0.15 -16.73
N LYS A 28 -14.06 0.98 -16.70
CA LYS A 28 -13.87 2.08 -17.66
C LYS A 28 -12.55 1.86 -18.37
N VAL A 29 -12.61 1.80 -19.69
CA VAL A 29 -11.46 1.52 -20.55
C VAL A 29 -11.47 2.50 -21.71
N ARG A 30 -10.38 3.24 -21.86
CA ARG A 30 -10.13 4.09 -23.01
C ARG A 30 -8.66 3.95 -23.38
N ASN A 31 -8.38 3.50 -24.61
CA ASN A 31 -7.02 3.24 -25.11
C ASN A 31 -6.22 2.29 -24.19
N GLY A 32 -6.83 1.15 -23.88
CA GLY A 32 -6.28 0.11 -23.00
C GLY A 32 -7.14 -1.15 -23.03
N HIS A 33 -6.85 -2.09 -22.15
CA HIS A 33 -7.60 -3.34 -22.01
C HIS A 33 -7.67 -3.81 -20.56
N ILE A 34 -8.71 -4.58 -20.27
CA ILE A 34 -8.85 -5.34 -19.03
C ILE A 34 -9.05 -6.80 -19.43
N LYS A 35 -8.09 -7.65 -19.10
CA LYS A 35 -8.14 -9.08 -19.45
C LYS A 35 -7.64 -9.94 -18.30
N ARG A 36 -8.11 -11.18 -18.27
CA ARG A 36 -7.59 -12.19 -17.35
C ARG A 36 -6.52 -13.00 -18.07
N ILE A 37 -5.31 -13.06 -17.51
CA ILE A 37 -4.17 -13.77 -18.08
C ILE A 37 -3.56 -14.70 -17.04
N THR A 38 -2.79 -15.69 -17.48
CA THR A 38 -1.95 -16.49 -16.60
C THR A 38 -0.62 -15.76 -16.42
N ASP A 39 -0.27 -15.41 -15.18
CA ASP A 39 1.04 -14.81 -14.89
C ASP A 39 2.10 -15.91 -14.76
N ASN A 40 3.25 -15.72 -15.41
CA ASN A 40 4.32 -16.71 -15.42
C ASN A 40 4.97 -16.89 -14.04
N ASP A 41 5.02 -15.84 -13.22
CA ASP A 41 5.75 -15.89 -11.96
C ASP A 41 4.98 -16.71 -10.93
N ILE A 42 3.66 -16.52 -10.82
CA ILE A 42 2.80 -17.25 -9.86
C ILE A 42 2.02 -18.42 -10.49
N GLN A 43 2.16 -18.64 -11.80
CA GLN A 43 1.46 -19.67 -12.58
C GLN A 43 -0.06 -19.70 -12.34
N SER A 44 -0.67 -18.53 -12.16
CA SER A 44 -2.10 -18.42 -11.83
C SER A 44 -2.77 -17.29 -12.57
N LEU A 45 -4.10 -17.34 -12.63
CA LEU A 45 -4.92 -16.33 -13.30
C LEU A 45 -4.86 -15.00 -12.54
N VAL A 46 -4.57 -13.92 -13.23
CA VAL A 46 -4.51 -12.57 -12.69
C VAL A 46 -5.32 -11.64 -13.59
N LEU A 47 -5.84 -10.57 -13.00
CA LEU A 47 -6.52 -9.54 -13.76
C LEU A 47 -5.50 -8.48 -14.18
N GLU A 48 -5.21 -8.38 -15.47
CA GLU A 48 -4.37 -7.33 -16.03
C GLU A 48 -5.23 -6.15 -16.46
N ILE A 49 -4.85 -4.96 -15.99
CA ILE A 49 -5.42 -3.68 -16.39
C ILE A 49 -4.28 -2.87 -16.98
N GLU A 50 -4.35 -2.59 -18.28
CA GLU A 50 -3.31 -1.84 -18.98
C GLU A 50 -3.95 -0.70 -19.76
N GLY A 51 -3.27 0.43 -19.82
CA GLY A 51 -3.74 1.60 -20.55
C GLY A 51 -2.64 2.61 -20.75
N THR A 52 -2.69 3.29 -21.89
CA THR A 52 -1.73 4.36 -22.22
C THR A 52 -1.81 5.52 -21.22
N ASN A 53 -3.02 5.90 -20.81
CA ASN A 53 -3.26 6.91 -19.79
C ASN A 53 -3.86 6.28 -18.53
N VAL A 54 -3.15 6.43 -17.40
CA VAL A 54 -3.53 5.90 -16.09
C VAL A 54 -4.90 6.41 -15.64
N SER A 55 -5.24 7.65 -15.95
CA SER A 55 -6.49 8.27 -15.50
C SER A 55 -7.73 7.77 -16.24
N THR A 56 -7.58 7.25 -17.46
CA THR A 56 -8.72 6.93 -18.34
C THR A 56 -9.15 5.47 -18.30
N THR A 57 -8.29 4.59 -17.79
CA THR A 57 -8.58 3.15 -17.65
C THR A 57 -8.47 2.75 -16.19
N TYR A 58 -9.60 2.31 -15.63
CA TYR A 58 -9.70 1.92 -14.22
C TYR A 58 -10.91 1.04 -13.95
N ILE A 59 -10.87 0.33 -12.82
CA ILE A 59 -12.02 -0.36 -12.25
C ILE A 59 -12.46 0.35 -10.97
N THR A 60 -13.77 0.42 -10.72
CA THR A 60 -14.31 1.02 -9.49
C THR A 60 -15.31 0.08 -8.81
N CYS A 61 -15.24 0.02 -7.48
CA CYS A 61 -16.16 -0.74 -6.65
C CYS A 61 -16.78 0.21 -5.61
N PRO A 62 -18.12 0.29 -5.52
CA PRO A 62 -19.11 -0.53 -6.24
C PRO A 62 -19.37 -0.06 -7.67
N ALA A 63 -19.90 -0.94 -8.51
CA ALA A 63 -20.24 -0.66 -9.90
C ALA A 63 -21.21 0.52 -10.08
N ASP A 64 -22.19 0.65 -9.19
CA ASP A 64 -23.12 1.78 -9.17
C ASP A 64 -22.50 3.00 -8.45
N PRO A 65 -22.40 4.17 -9.11
CA PRO A 65 -21.92 5.41 -8.48
C PRO A 65 -22.71 5.84 -7.25
N LYS A 66 -24.02 5.52 -7.18
CA LYS A 66 -24.91 5.90 -6.08
C LYS A 66 -24.78 4.98 -4.86
N LYS A 67 -24.28 3.76 -5.05
CA LYS A 67 -24.07 2.80 -3.97
C LYS A 67 -22.73 3.00 -3.29
N THR A 68 -22.63 2.53 -2.05
CA THR A 68 -21.40 2.50 -1.26
C THR A 68 -21.08 1.08 -0.81
N LEU A 69 -19.79 0.79 -0.61
CA LEU A 69 -19.31 -0.48 -0.06
C LEU A 69 -19.83 -0.66 1.37
N GLY A 70 -19.44 0.23 2.27
CA GLY A 70 -19.81 0.20 3.70
C GLY A 70 -18.99 -0.81 4.50
N ILE A 71 -17.69 -0.86 4.23
CA ILE A 71 -16.74 -1.78 4.90
C ILE A 71 -16.07 -1.05 6.07
N LYS A 72 -16.16 -1.60 7.28
CA LYS A 72 -15.64 -1.03 8.53
C LYS A 72 -14.23 -1.52 8.90
N LEU A 73 -13.73 -2.52 8.17
CA LEU A 73 -12.38 -3.06 8.39
C LEU A 73 -11.31 -1.97 8.08
N PRO A 74 -10.31 -1.77 8.95
CA PRO A 74 -9.36 -0.66 8.87
C PRO A 74 -8.21 -0.88 7.87
N PHE A 75 -7.83 -2.13 7.59
CA PHE A 75 -6.73 -2.43 6.68
C PHE A 75 -7.27 -2.83 5.32
N LEU A 76 -6.83 -2.13 4.27
CA LEU A 76 -7.00 -2.54 2.89
C LEU A 76 -5.71 -3.18 2.41
N VAL A 77 -5.77 -4.42 1.94
CA VAL A 77 -4.64 -5.16 1.42
C VAL A 77 -4.85 -5.50 -0.05
N MET A 78 -3.85 -5.21 -0.88
CA MET A 78 -3.85 -5.46 -2.31
C MET A 78 -2.61 -6.24 -2.71
N ILE A 79 -2.81 -7.33 -3.44
CA ILE A 79 -1.73 -8.12 -4.03
C ILE A 79 -1.65 -7.75 -5.51
N ILE A 80 -0.63 -6.98 -5.86
CA ILE A 80 -0.44 -6.44 -7.21
C ILE A 80 0.97 -6.68 -7.74
N LYS A 81 1.09 -6.89 -9.05
CA LYS A 81 2.38 -6.92 -9.74
C LYS A 81 2.71 -5.54 -10.28
N ASN A 82 3.91 -5.07 -9.98
CA ASN A 82 4.46 -3.85 -10.57
C ASN A 82 4.91 -4.11 -12.01
N LEU A 83 4.34 -3.37 -12.96
CA LEU A 83 4.69 -3.46 -14.39
C LEU A 83 5.75 -2.41 -14.80
N LYS A 84 6.40 -1.75 -13.84
CA LYS A 84 7.37 -0.65 -14.07
C LYS A 84 6.76 0.51 -14.87
N LYS A 85 5.46 0.72 -14.72
CA LYS A 85 4.66 1.77 -15.38
C LYS A 85 3.93 2.59 -14.32
N TYR A 86 3.43 3.76 -14.70
CA TYR A 86 2.68 4.61 -13.78
C TYR A 86 1.40 3.93 -13.30
N PHE A 87 1.23 3.88 -11.99
CA PHE A 87 0.14 3.21 -11.31
C PHE A 87 -0.38 4.10 -10.17
N THR A 88 -1.70 4.05 -9.94
CA THR A 88 -2.36 4.75 -8.85
C THR A 88 -3.61 4.00 -8.42
N PHE A 89 -3.99 4.16 -7.17
CA PHE A 89 -5.30 3.74 -6.68
C PHE A 89 -5.90 4.82 -5.78
N GLU A 90 -7.21 4.79 -5.66
CA GLU A 90 -8.00 5.72 -4.86
C GLU A 90 -8.93 4.95 -3.93
N VAL A 91 -9.01 5.41 -2.69
CA VAL A 91 -9.95 4.90 -1.68
C VAL A 91 -10.73 6.08 -1.12
N GLN A 92 -12.05 6.00 -1.18
CA GLN A 92 -12.93 6.96 -0.55
C GLN A 92 -13.41 6.42 0.79
N VAL A 93 -13.23 7.20 1.85
CA VAL A 93 -13.61 6.86 3.21
C VAL A 93 -14.60 7.88 3.78
N LEU A 94 -15.34 7.45 4.78
CA LEU A 94 -16.17 8.30 5.63
C LEU A 94 -15.47 8.49 6.98
N ASP A 95 -15.37 9.74 7.42
CA ASP A 95 -14.88 10.09 8.76
C ASP A 95 -16.03 10.27 9.77
N ASP A 96 -15.69 10.41 11.06
CA ASP A 96 -16.62 10.65 12.18
C ASP A 96 -17.34 12.00 12.12
N LYS A 97 -16.84 12.94 11.33
CA LYS A 97 -17.49 14.21 11.00
C LYS A 97 -18.44 14.09 9.81
N ASN A 98 -18.69 12.86 9.34
CA ASN A 98 -19.55 12.56 8.19
C ASN A 98 -19.08 13.23 6.88
N VAL A 99 -17.77 13.52 6.77
CA VAL A 99 -17.13 14.06 5.58
C VAL A 99 -16.50 12.93 4.78
N ARG A 100 -16.70 12.97 3.46
CA ARG A 100 -16.11 12.00 2.55
C ARG A 100 -14.71 12.45 2.16
N ARG A 101 -13.70 11.68 2.56
CA ARG A 101 -12.29 11.93 2.23
C ARG A 101 -11.82 10.93 1.19
N ARG A 102 -10.87 11.33 0.36
CA ARG A 102 -10.26 10.47 -0.65
C ARG A 102 -8.77 10.36 -0.44
N PHE A 103 -8.27 9.13 -0.37
CA PHE A 103 -6.85 8.84 -0.36
C PHE A 103 -6.46 8.35 -1.75
N ARG A 104 -5.51 9.05 -2.37
CA ARG A 104 -4.90 8.64 -3.63
C ARG A 104 -3.45 8.30 -3.35
N ALA A 105 -3.04 7.07 -3.64
CA ALA A 105 -1.65 6.70 -3.62
C ALA A 105 -1.18 6.45 -5.05
N SER A 106 -0.01 6.98 -5.41
CA SER A 106 0.55 6.89 -6.76
C SER A 106 2.06 6.74 -6.75
N ASN A 107 2.61 6.03 -7.73
CA ASN A 107 4.05 5.79 -7.84
C ASN A 107 4.84 6.89 -8.58
N TYR A 108 4.15 7.87 -9.15
CA TYR A 108 4.74 9.05 -9.81
C TYR A 108 4.69 10.32 -8.94
N GLN A 109 4.08 10.23 -7.75
CA GLN A 109 4.06 11.32 -6.79
C GLN A 109 5.29 11.20 -5.89
N SER A 110 5.96 12.32 -5.62
CA SER A 110 7.13 12.38 -4.72
C SER A 110 6.78 12.84 -3.32
N THR A 111 5.83 13.77 -3.19
CA THR A 111 5.46 14.40 -1.92
C THR A 111 4.02 14.14 -1.52
N THR A 112 3.79 13.95 -0.21
CA THR A 112 2.44 13.88 0.34
C THR A 112 1.81 15.27 0.35
N ARG A 113 0.56 15.37 -0.09
CA ARG A 113 -0.22 16.61 -0.06
C ARG A 113 -1.58 16.33 0.54
N VAL A 114 -1.91 17.07 1.59
CA VAL A 114 -3.20 16.96 2.28
C VAL A 114 -4.03 18.18 1.91
N LYS A 115 -5.13 17.94 1.19
CA LYS A 115 -6.19 18.92 0.93
C LYS A 115 -7.44 18.48 1.69
N PRO A 116 -8.43 19.36 1.94
CA PRO A 116 -9.62 19.00 2.70
C PRO A 116 -10.28 17.70 2.22
N PHE A 117 -10.55 17.52 0.92
CA PHE A 117 -11.25 16.32 0.45
C PHE A 117 -10.35 15.23 -0.13
N ILE A 118 -9.06 15.50 -0.28
CA ILE A 118 -8.13 14.56 -0.93
C ILE A 118 -6.74 14.63 -0.30
N CYS A 119 -6.22 13.45 0.04
CA CYS A 119 -4.83 13.27 0.43
C CYS A 119 -4.15 12.45 -0.68
N THR A 120 -3.14 13.05 -1.32
CA THR A 120 -2.29 12.38 -2.31
C THR A 120 -1.00 11.97 -1.65
N MET A 121 -0.62 10.69 -1.74
CA MET A 121 0.59 10.15 -1.14
C MET A 121 1.47 9.44 -2.16
N PRO A 122 2.79 9.53 -2.02
CA PRO A 122 3.72 8.74 -2.81
C PRO A 122 3.62 7.26 -2.40
N MET A 123 3.83 6.35 -3.36
CA MET A 123 4.10 4.95 -3.07
C MET A 123 5.36 4.51 -3.79
N ARG A 124 6.10 3.58 -3.18
CA ARG A 124 7.18 2.84 -3.83
C ARG A 124 6.72 1.40 -3.98
N LEU A 125 7.00 0.81 -5.13
CA LEU A 125 6.70 -0.58 -5.44
C LEU A 125 8.00 -1.24 -5.84
N ASP A 126 8.25 -2.42 -5.30
CA ASP A 126 9.38 -3.24 -5.69
C ASP A 126 9.10 -3.91 -7.03
N ASP A 127 10.14 -4.51 -7.59
CA ASP A 127 10.03 -5.30 -8.80
C ASP A 127 9.27 -6.61 -8.53
N GLY A 128 8.35 -6.95 -9.43
CA GLY A 128 7.54 -8.16 -9.31
C GLY A 128 6.28 -7.98 -8.46
N TRP A 129 5.97 -9.00 -7.65
CA TRP A 129 4.74 -9.07 -6.86
C TRP A 129 4.89 -8.35 -5.52
N ASN A 130 3.95 -7.45 -5.25
CA ASN A 130 3.92 -6.60 -4.07
C ASN A 130 2.62 -6.83 -3.30
N GLN A 131 2.72 -6.92 -1.97
CA GLN A 131 1.58 -6.87 -1.06
C GLN A 131 1.50 -5.49 -0.42
N ILE A 132 0.60 -4.65 -0.93
CA ILE A 132 0.37 -3.31 -0.40
C ILE A 132 -0.60 -3.40 0.75
N GLN A 133 -0.18 -2.93 1.92
CA GLN A 133 -1.01 -2.83 3.12
C GLN A 133 -1.30 -1.36 3.40
N PHE A 134 -2.58 -1.02 3.50
CA PHE A 134 -3.04 0.35 3.61
C PHE A 134 -3.90 0.53 4.86
N ASN A 135 -3.34 1.20 5.87
CA ASN A 135 -4.02 1.43 7.14
C ASN A 135 -4.89 2.69 7.07
N LEU A 136 -6.17 2.51 6.73
CA LEU A 136 -7.12 3.61 6.54
C LEU A 136 -7.39 4.36 7.85
N LEU A 137 -7.41 3.65 8.98
CA LEU A 137 -7.63 4.23 10.30
C LEU A 137 -6.50 5.19 10.70
N ASP A 138 -5.26 4.77 10.47
CA ASP A 138 -4.09 5.57 10.82
C ASP A 138 -3.91 6.75 9.84
N PHE A 139 -4.19 6.55 8.54
CA PHE A 139 -4.12 7.63 7.56
C PHE A 139 -5.19 8.70 7.78
N THR A 140 -6.41 8.33 8.16
CA THR A 140 -7.47 9.32 8.49
C THR A 140 -7.11 10.15 9.71
N ARG A 141 -6.60 9.49 10.77
CA ARG A 141 -6.15 10.17 11.97
C ARG A 141 -4.99 11.13 11.71
N ARG A 142 -3.96 10.68 10.97
CA ARG A 142 -2.78 11.50 10.67
C ARG A 142 -3.06 12.65 9.70
N ALA A 143 -3.91 12.44 8.69
CA ALA A 143 -4.17 13.48 7.68
C ALA A 143 -5.19 14.53 8.15
N TYR A 144 -6.21 14.14 8.93
CA TYR A 144 -7.34 15.02 9.23
C TYR A 144 -7.67 15.15 10.73
N GLY A 145 -7.01 14.39 11.61
CA GLY A 145 -7.33 14.36 13.04
C GLY A 145 -8.70 13.77 13.35
N THR A 146 -9.24 12.94 12.44
CA THR A 146 -10.57 12.32 12.56
C THR A 146 -10.48 10.80 12.58
N ASN A 147 -11.52 10.11 13.03
CA ASN A 147 -11.56 8.66 13.03
C ASN A 147 -12.18 8.09 11.74
N TYR A 148 -11.67 6.94 11.30
CA TYR A 148 -12.23 6.17 10.20
C TYR A 148 -13.53 5.46 10.63
N ILE A 149 -14.59 5.62 9.84
CA ILE A 149 -15.85 4.87 10.03
C ILE A 149 -15.95 3.72 9.04
N GLU A 150 -15.95 4.03 7.75
CA GLU A 150 -16.14 3.02 6.70
C GLU A 150 -15.50 3.44 5.37
N THR A 151 -15.15 2.45 4.56
CA THR A 151 -14.79 2.63 3.16
C THR A 151 -16.04 2.64 2.29
N LEU A 152 -16.15 3.68 1.47
CA LEU A 152 -17.28 3.92 0.56
C LEU A 152 -17.00 3.38 -0.83
N ARG A 153 -15.79 3.58 -1.35
CA ARG A 153 -15.42 3.25 -2.72
C ARG A 153 -13.93 2.95 -2.84
N VAL A 154 -13.60 1.98 -3.68
CA VAL A 154 -12.23 1.67 -4.09
C VAL A 154 -12.16 1.82 -5.61
N GLN A 155 -11.10 2.44 -6.11
CA GLN A 155 -10.83 2.60 -7.53
C GLN A 155 -9.37 2.27 -7.80
N ILE A 156 -9.12 1.39 -8.76
CA ILE A 156 -7.77 0.93 -9.11
C ILE A 156 -7.54 1.26 -10.58
N HIS A 157 -6.46 1.99 -10.87
CA HIS A 157 -6.14 2.44 -12.22
C HIS A 157 -5.26 1.44 -12.97
N ALA A 158 -5.06 1.74 -14.26
CA ALA A 158 -4.27 0.96 -15.18
C ALA A 158 -2.80 0.78 -14.77
N ASN A 159 -2.17 -0.13 -15.50
CA ASN A 159 -0.78 -0.57 -15.42
C ASN A 159 -0.45 -1.38 -14.17
N CYS A 160 -1.32 -2.31 -13.83
CA CYS A 160 -1.09 -3.29 -12.79
C CYS A 160 -1.66 -4.66 -13.18
N ARG A 161 -1.12 -5.72 -12.56
CA ARG A 161 -1.78 -7.02 -12.50
C ARG A 161 -2.27 -7.24 -11.08
N ILE A 162 -3.55 -7.55 -10.93
CA ILE A 162 -4.20 -7.69 -9.63
C ILE A 162 -4.52 -9.17 -9.42
N ARG A 163 -4.05 -9.70 -8.29
CA ARG A 163 -4.38 -11.06 -7.87
C ARG A 163 -5.58 -11.08 -6.93
N ARG A 164 -5.52 -10.27 -5.87
CA ARG A 164 -6.53 -10.22 -4.81
C ARG A 164 -6.58 -8.82 -4.18
N VAL A 165 -7.77 -8.38 -3.81
CA VAL A 165 -7.99 -7.17 -3.00
C VAL A 165 -8.96 -7.54 -1.89
N TYR A 166 -8.53 -7.33 -0.66
CA TYR A 166 -9.32 -7.68 0.52
C TYR A 166 -9.10 -6.68 1.65
N PHE A 167 -10.03 -6.66 2.59
CA PHE A 167 -9.90 -5.92 3.83
C PHE A 167 -9.63 -6.88 4.98
N SER A 168 -8.93 -6.40 6.00
CA SER A 168 -8.72 -7.11 7.25
C SER A 168 -8.92 -6.21 8.47
N ASP A 169 -9.24 -6.83 9.59
CA ASP A 169 -9.36 -6.19 10.91
C ASP A 169 -7.99 -5.80 11.48
N ARG A 170 -6.97 -6.63 11.26
CA ARG A 170 -5.59 -6.43 11.65
C ARG A 170 -4.61 -6.78 10.53
N LEU A 171 -3.32 -6.48 10.75
CA LEU A 171 -2.25 -7.00 9.91
C LEU A 171 -1.89 -8.41 10.38
N TYR A 172 -2.13 -9.39 9.51
CA TYR A 172 -1.76 -10.78 9.74
C TYR A 172 -0.35 -11.04 9.21
N SER A 173 0.43 -11.84 9.95
CA SER A 173 1.69 -12.37 9.45
C SER A 173 1.43 -13.42 8.36
N GLU A 174 2.46 -13.73 7.57
CA GLU A 174 2.34 -14.76 6.52
C GLU A 174 1.93 -16.12 7.09
N ASP A 175 2.30 -16.45 8.32
CA ASP A 175 1.97 -17.74 8.94
C ASP A 175 0.47 -17.86 9.30
N GLU A 176 -0.13 -16.77 9.78
CA GLU A 176 -1.55 -16.70 10.17
C GLU A 176 -2.50 -16.60 8.97
N LEU A 177 -2.00 -16.19 7.81
CA LEU A 177 -2.83 -16.08 6.61
C LEU A 177 -3.28 -17.48 6.14
N PRO A 178 -4.56 -17.68 5.81
CA PRO A 178 -4.97 -18.90 5.14
C PRO A 178 -4.23 -19.06 3.81
N ALA A 179 -3.98 -20.30 3.36
CA ALA A 179 -3.23 -20.58 2.12
C ALA A 179 -3.79 -19.81 0.91
N GLU A 180 -5.10 -19.55 0.86
CA GLU A 180 -5.72 -18.77 -0.21
C GLU A 180 -5.28 -17.29 -0.27
N PHE A 181 -4.89 -16.71 0.86
CA PHE A 181 -4.45 -15.33 0.98
C PHE A 181 -2.92 -15.18 0.89
N LYS A 182 -2.17 -16.29 0.97
CA LYS A 182 -0.71 -16.28 0.80
C LYS A 182 -0.34 -16.15 -0.68
N LEU A 183 0.72 -15.40 -0.94
CA LEU A 183 1.34 -15.35 -2.26
C LEU A 183 2.41 -16.44 -2.33
N TYR A 184 2.12 -17.53 -3.02
CA TYR A 184 3.12 -18.54 -3.33
C TYR A 184 3.80 -18.18 -4.64
N LEU A 185 5.09 -17.88 -4.57
CA LEU A 185 5.95 -17.93 -5.73
C LEU A 185 6.40 -19.39 -5.90
N PRO A 186 6.15 -20.04 -7.04
CA PRO A 186 6.74 -21.34 -7.35
C PRO A 186 8.26 -21.24 -7.20
N VAL A 187 8.82 -22.17 -6.42
CA VAL A 187 10.27 -22.29 -6.25
C VAL A 187 10.85 -22.60 -7.62
N GLN A 188 11.60 -21.65 -8.19
CA GLN A 188 12.45 -21.96 -9.33
C GLN A 188 13.52 -22.93 -8.81
N ASN A 189 13.38 -24.22 -9.13
CA ASN A 189 14.45 -25.18 -8.96
C ASN A 189 15.63 -24.67 -9.79
N LYS A 190 16.59 -23.99 -9.16
CA LYS A 190 17.92 -23.79 -9.72
C LYS A 190 18.47 -25.19 -9.93
N ALA A 191 18.46 -25.65 -11.18
CA ALA A 191 19.08 -26.91 -11.57
C ALA A 191 20.54 -26.88 -11.08
N LYS A 192 20.83 -27.62 -10.01
CA LYS A 192 22.20 -27.94 -9.64
C LYS A 192 22.74 -28.82 -10.76
N VAL A 193 23.68 -28.29 -11.53
CA VAL A 193 24.48 -29.07 -12.48
C VAL A 193 25.18 -30.17 -11.67
N SER A 194 24.80 -31.42 -11.94
CA SER A 194 25.37 -32.61 -11.33
C SER A 194 26.78 -32.86 -11.87
N GLN A 195 27.80 -32.71 -11.02
CA GLN A 195 29.07 -33.41 -11.21
C GLN A 195 29.03 -34.73 -10.44
N SER A 196 29.24 -35.82 -11.16
CA SER A 196 29.26 -37.20 -10.69
C SER A 196 30.62 -37.60 -10.11
N SER A 197 30.65 -38.25 -8.94
CA SER A 197 31.56 -39.36 -8.58
C SER A 197 31.08 -40.05 -7.29
N PRO A 198 31.33 -41.35 -7.08
CA PRO A 198 30.63 -42.19 -6.11
C PRO A 198 31.39 -42.37 -4.78
N GLY A 199 30.68 -42.49 -3.66
CA GLY A 199 31.27 -42.97 -2.40
C GLY A 199 30.48 -42.64 -1.13
N GLU A 200 30.07 -43.71 -0.44
CA GLU A 200 29.84 -43.87 1.02
C GLU A 200 28.69 -43.16 1.78
N GLY A 201 27.79 -44.01 2.29
CA GLY A 201 27.29 -44.03 3.68
C GLY A 201 26.22 -43.02 4.12
N PRO A 202 25.12 -43.42 4.79
CA PRO A 202 24.15 -42.47 5.32
C PRO A 202 24.54 -42.01 6.73
N PRO A 203 24.21 -40.76 7.10
CA PRO A 203 23.83 -40.47 8.47
C PRO A 203 22.43 -39.88 8.57
N VAL A 204 21.86 -40.12 9.75
CA VAL A 204 20.54 -39.69 10.22
C VAL A 204 20.68 -38.35 10.95
N SER A 205 19.60 -37.54 10.91
CA SER A 205 19.12 -36.56 11.90
C SER A 205 19.14 -35.04 11.56
N GLU A 206 17.99 -34.43 11.90
CA GLU A 206 17.73 -33.07 12.38
C GLU A 206 17.79 -31.83 11.46
N GLY A 207 16.60 -31.24 11.26
CA GLY A 207 16.31 -29.83 11.56
C GLY A 207 16.96 -28.71 10.74
N SER A 208 16.16 -28.02 9.90
CA SER A 208 15.95 -26.57 10.00
C SER A 208 15.07 -26.04 8.87
N CYS A 209 13.90 -25.51 9.22
CA CYS A 209 13.14 -24.63 8.34
C CYS A 209 13.82 -23.25 8.34
N VAL A 210 14.25 -22.77 7.18
CA VAL A 210 14.72 -21.40 7.00
C VAL A 210 13.52 -20.55 6.58
N PRO A 211 13.11 -19.51 7.33
CA PRO A 211 12.08 -18.61 6.88
C PRO A 211 12.63 -17.71 5.77
N GLY A 212 12.05 -17.84 4.58
CA GLY A 212 12.26 -16.89 3.49
C GLY A 212 11.73 -15.51 3.92
N LYS A 213 12.61 -14.50 3.89
CA LYS A 213 12.23 -13.11 4.15
C LYS A 213 11.27 -12.64 3.06
N GLY A 214 9.97 -12.68 3.34
CA GLY A 214 8.97 -11.90 2.62
C GLY A 214 9.18 -10.42 2.94
N SER A 215 9.64 -9.65 1.97
CA SER A 215 9.71 -8.19 2.07
C SER A 215 8.30 -7.62 1.91
N GLY A 216 7.54 -7.63 2.99
CA GLY A 216 6.33 -6.82 3.09
C GLY A 216 6.73 -5.34 2.97
N LEU A 217 6.49 -4.71 1.82
CA LEU A 217 6.58 -3.26 1.72
C LEU A 217 5.47 -2.64 2.55
N ARG A 218 5.84 -2.34 3.80
CA ARG A 218 5.19 -1.28 4.55
C ARG A 218 5.43 0.00 3.75
N ILE A 219 4.37 0.73 3.42
CA ILE A 219 4.52 2.10 2.92
C ILE A 219 5.14 2.90 4.06
N GLN A 220 6.46 2.95 4.09
CA GLN A 220 7.23 3.75 5.02
C GLN A 220 7.27 5.15 4.43
N LEU A 221 6.30 5.99 4.83
CA LEU A 221 6.53 7.42 4.73
C LEU A 221 7.70 7.74 5.66
N GLN A 222 8.76 8.30 5.08
CA GLN A 222 9.88 8.84 5.84
C GLN A 222 9.32 9.84 6.86
N SER A 223 9.43 9.49 8.14
CA SER A 223 9.32 10.42 9.25
C SER A 223 10.54 11.32 9.19
N LEU A 224 10.37 12.60 8.85
CA LEU A 224 11.38 13.61 9.15
C LEU A 224 11.27 13.89 10.65
N SER A 225 12.06 13.19 11.45
CA SER A 225 12.24 13.46 12.87
C SER A 225 13.65 13.07 13.26
N GLY A 226 14.49 14.07 13.59
CA GLY A 226 15.75 13.81 14.31
C GLY A 226 16.93 14.69 13.92
N LEU A 227 16.87 15.97 14.28
CA LEU A 227 18.05 16.73 14.70
C LEU A 227 18.56 16.14 16.02
N THR A 228 19.78 15.59 16.01
CA THR A 228 20.71 15.40 17.13
C THR A 228 22.06 15.00 16.48
N LEU A 229 23.24 15.50 16.82
CA LEU A 229 23.71 16.40 17.86
C LEU A 229 25.11 16.86 17.37
N TRP A 230 25.39 18.15 17.49
CA TRP A 230 26.75 18.69 17.39
C TRP A 230 27.62 18.11 18.51
N SER A 231 28.84 17.70 18.19
CA SER A 231 29.96 17.85 19.11
C SER A 231 31.28 18.09 18.36
N ALA A 232 31.94 19.17 18.80
CA ALA A 232 33.35 19.52 18.70
C ALA A 232 33.92 19.98 17.34
N PHE A 233 34.17 21.29 17.21
CA PHE A 233 35.52 21.93 17.32
C PHE A 233 35.34 23.45 17.11
N VAL A 234 35.49 24.28 18.17
CA VAL A 234 36.63 25.19 18.45
C VAL A 234 36.72 26.43 17.54
N SER A 235 36.59 27.59 18.19
CA SER A 235 37.15 28.94 17.90
C SER A 235 37.31 29.41 16.45
N GLN A 236 36.69 30.54 16.08
CA GLN A 236 37.25 31.90 16.18
C GLN A 236 36.50 32.90 15.27
N ASP A 237 36.35 34.11 15.81
CA ASP A 237 36.20 35.43 15.18
C ASP A 237 34.91 35.88 14.48
N LEU A 238 34.32 36.90 15.12
CA LEU A 238 33.52 37.97 14.53
C LEU A 238 34.33 38.71 13.45
N SER A 239 33.74 38.92 12.27
CA SER A 239 33.60 40.24 11.65
C SER A 239 32.97 40.11 10.25
N LEU A 240 32.21 41.14 9.87
CA LEU A 240 31.65 41.43 8.53
C LEU A 240 30.23 40.91 8.24
N LEU A 241 29.25 41.76 8.60
CA LEU A 241 28.11 42.04 7.73
C LEU A 241 28.58 42.99 6.60
N PRO A 242 27.96 42.94 5.40
CA PRO A 242 26.90 43.90 5.16
C PRO A 242 25.67 43.35 4.44
N ALA A 243 24.57 44.08 4.63
CA ALA A 243 23.23 43.83 4.14
C ALA A 243 23.06 44.13 2.65
N SER A 244 22.38 43.24 1.93
CA SER A 244 21.41 43.59 0.87
C SER A 244 20.74 42.32 0.31
N ALA A 245 19.54 42.51 -0.25
CA ALA A 245 18.64 41.53 -0.89
C ALA A 245 17.60 40.83 0.01
N LEU A 246 16.50 41.56 0.20
CA LEU A 246 15.16 41.03 0.45
C LEU A 246 14.78 39.93 -0.55
N ASN A 247 14.23 38.81 -0.08
CA ASN A 247 12.86 38.43 -0.42
C ASN A 247 12.32 37.37 0.55
N GLN A 248 11.03 37.49 0.84
CA GLN A 248 10.31 36.86 1.95
C GLN A 248 10.13 35.34 1.77
N GLU A 249 10.61 34.56 2.73
CA GLU A 249 9.98 33.31 3.16
C GLU A 249 9.74 33.41 4.67
N LEU A 250 8.52 33.77 5.06
CA LEU A 250 8.04 33.66 6.43
C LEU A 250 7.40 32.28 6.60
N SER A 251 8.20 31.30 6.98
CA SER A 251 7.74 30.10 7.66
C SER A 251 7.46 30.44 9.12
N CYS A 252 6.19 30.65 9.47
CA CYS A 252 5.76 30.69 10.87
C CYS A 252 5.81 29.26 11.43
N GLU A 253 6.91 28.92 12.11
CA GLU A 253 6.88 27.87 13.13
C GLU A 253 6.16 28.41 14.36
N ILE A 254 4.95 27.91 14.60
CA ILE A 254 4.30 28.03 15.91
C ILE A 254 4.56 26.70 16.63
N PHE A 255 5.60 26.68 17.45
CA PHE A 255 5.77 25.69 18.50
C PHE A 255 4.74 25.96 19.60
N PHE A 256 3.82 25.04 19.84
CA PHE A 256 3.14 24.93 21.13
C PHE A 256 3.68 23.69 21.85
N TYR A 257 4.58 23.94 22.79
CA TYR A 257 4.82 23.04 23.92
C TYR A 257 3.53 22.95 24.74
N CYS A 258 3.08 21.73 25.04
CA CYS A 258 2.17 21.51 26.15
C CYS A 258 2.76 20.40 27.04
N CYS A 259 3.50 20.83 28.05
CA CYS A 259 3.74 20.04 29.25
C CYS A 259 2.39 19.72 29.90
N LEU A 260 2.17 18.47 30.27
CA LEU A 260 1.26 18.14 31.35
C LEU A 260 1.98 17.26 32.38
N PRO A 261 1.79 17.50 33.69
CA PRO A 261 2.48 16.81 34.76
C PRO A 261 1.75 15.52 35.17
N SER A 262 2.50 14.51 35.61
CA SER A 262 1.96 13.32 36.29
C SER A 262 1.49 13.67 37.71
N PRO A 263 0.30 13.25 38.16
CA PRO A 263 -0.02 13.25 39.57
C PRO A 263 0.64 12.05 40.28
N ARG A 264 0.88 12.25 41.58
CA ARG A 264 1.59 11.37 42.52
C ARG A 264 0.94 9.99 42.69
#